data_AF-A0A7X8YQS3-F1
#
_entry.id   AF-A0A7X8YQS3-F1
#
_cell.length_a   1.000
_cell.length_b   1.000
_cell.length_c   1.000
_cell.angle_alpha   90.00
_cell.angle_beta   90.00
_cell.angle_gamma   90.00
#
_symmetry.space_group_name_H-M   'P 1'
#
loop_
_entity.id
_entity.type
_entity.pdbx_description
1 polymer ?
#
loop_
_entity_poly.entity_id
_entity_poly.type
_entity_poly.pdbx_seq_one_letter_code
_entity_poly.pdbx_strand_id
1 'polypeptide(L)' 'MPFFIVNANGIYLQEYSSYEQAGADCEAGEFVYLADSMNSLEEILQAEVCSQDDFI' A
#
# COMPACT_ATOMS: atom_id res chain seq x y z
N MET A 1 3.88 2.98 -13.29
CA MET A 1 3.66 2.21 -12.06
C MET A 1 4.51 2.80 -10.93
N PRO A 2 3.97 3.80 -10.21
CA PRO A 2 4.56 4.32 -8.98
C PRO A 2 4.46 3.33 -7.81
N PHE A 3 5.29 3.53 -6.80
CA PHE A 3 5.25 2.82 -5.52
C PHE A 3 4.61 3.71 -4.46
N PHE A 4 3.81 3.11 -3.58
CA PHE A 4 3.08 3.78 -2.51
C PHE A 4 3.44 3.16 -1.17
N ILE A 5 3.55 3.99 -0.14
CA ILE A 5 3.74 3.53 1.24
C ILE A 5 2.40 3.60 1.97
N VAL A 6 1.98 2.48 2.56
CA VAL A 6 0.75 2.37 3.32
C VAL A 6 1.09 2.06 4.76
N ASN A 7 0.67 2.93 5.68
CA ASN A 7 0.77 2.70 7.12
C ASN A 7 -0.51 2.07 7.68
N ALA A 8 -0.45 1.66 8.95
CA ALA A 8 -1.61 1.12 9.68
C ALA A 8 -2.78 2.12 9.86
N ASN A 9 -2.60 3.41 9.59
CA ASN A 9 -3.64 4.44 9.71
C ASN A 9 -4.34 4.77 8.38
N GLY A 10 -3.94 4.13 7.27
CA GLY A 10 -4.64 4.25 6.00
C GLY A 10 -4.14 5.35 5.07
N ILE A 11 -2.86 5.21 4.64
CA ILE A 11 -2.23 5.76 3.42
C ILE A 11 -1.35 7.01 3.64
N TYR A 12 -0.08 6.91 3.21
CA TYR A 12 0.78 8.07 2.91
C TYR A 12 0.81 8.29 1.40
N LEU A 13 0.39 9.47 0.96
CA LEU A 13 0.20 9.87 -0.45
C LEU A 13 1.51 10.06 -1.25
N GLN A 14 2.65 9.62 -0.73
CA GLN A 14 3.91 9.85 -1.40
C GLN A 14 4.14 8.81 -2.50
N GLU A 15 4.13 9.29 -3.74
CA GLU A 15 4.45 8.49 -4.92
C GLU A 15 5.96 8.40 -5.08
N TYR A 16 6.47 7.18 -5.13
CA TYR A 16 7.88 6.91 -5.37
C TYR A 16 8.09 6.35 -6.78
N SER A 17 9.20 6.76 -7.40
CA SER A 17 9.56 6.30 -8.75
C SER A 17 10.24 4.93 -8.75
N SER A 18 10.65 4.42 -7.58
CA SER A 18 11.38 3.15 -7.44
C SER A 18 11.18 2.54 -6.06
N TYR A 19 11.19 1.20 -5.99
CA TYR A 19 11.07 0.44 -4.75
C TYR A 19 12.15 0.81 -3.73
N GLU A 20 13.38 1.09 -4.18
CA GLU A 20 14.49 1.48 -3.31
C GLU A 20 14.24 2.81 -2.60
N GLN A 21 13.61 3.79 -3.27
CA GLN A 21 13.25 5.05 -2.64
C GLN A 21 12.12 4.84 -1.63
N ALA A 22 11.07 4.12 -2.02
CA ALA A 22 9.98 3.79 -1.12
C ALA A 22 10.47 3.00 0.11
N GLY A 23 11.39 2.05 -0.06
CA GLY A 23 11.96 1.26 1.01
C GLY A 23 12.92 2.03 1.93
N ALA A 24 13.56 3.10 1.42
CA ALA A 24 14.40 3.97 2.24
C ALA A 24 13.56 4.87 3.16
N ASP A 25 12.38 5.28 2.71
CA ASP A 25 11.41 6.07 3.47
C ASP A 25 10.40 5.21 4.25
N CYS A 26 10.37 3.88 4.03
CA CYS A 26 9.46 2.96 4.70
C CYS A 26 9.87 2.73 6.16
N GLU A 27 9.00 3.11 7.08
CA GLU A 27 9.19 2.93 8.51
C GLU A 27 8.60 1.60 9.03
N ALA A 28 8.90 1.27 10.30
CA ALA A 28 8.41 0.05 10.92
C ALA A 28 6.87 0.08 11.08
N GLY A 29 6.19 -0.89 10.47
CA GLY A 29 4.73 -0.95 10.44
C GLY A 29 4.10 -0.32 9.19
N GLU A 30 4.92 0.08 8.23
CA GLU A 30 4.51 0.49 6.89
C GLU A 30 4.81 -0.60 5.86
N PHE A 31 4.10 -0.54 4.74
CA PHE A 31 4.19 -1.51 3.65
C PHE A 31 4.27 -0.79 2.31
N VAL A 32 5.14 -1.27 1.42
CA VAL A 32 5.31 -0.72 0.07
C VAL A 32 4.45 -1.52 -0.92
N TYR A 33 3.58 -0.82 -1.64
CA TYR A 33 2.72 -1.38 -2.67
C TYR A 33 3.05 -0.80 -4.05
N LEU A 34 2.94 -1.63 -5.08
CA LEU A 34 3.05 -1.23 -6.47
C LEU A 34 1.64 -1.12 -7.06
N ALA A 35 1.25 0.06 -7.48
CA ALA A 35 -0.04 0.29 -8.12
C ALA A 35 0.08 1.28 -9.27
N ASP A 36 -0.83 1.22 -10.25
CA ASP A 36 -0.82 2.19 -11.36
C ASP A 36 -1.55 3.50 -10.99
N SER A 37 -2.44 3.44 -10.00
CA SER A 37 -3.23 4.57 -9.50
C SER A 37 -3.70 4.31 -8.08
N MET A 38 -4.10 5.37 -7.37
CA MET A 38 -4.65 5.26 -6.02
C MET A 38 -5.88 4.34 -5.96
N ASN A 39 -6.74 4.38 -6.99
CA ASN A 39 -7.90 3.48 -7.08
C ASN A 39 -7.49 2.00 -7.09
N SER A 40 -6.43 1.64 -7.82
CA SER A 40 -5.91 0.26 -7.83
C SER A 40 -5.26 -0.13 -6.51
N LEU A 41 -4.62 0.84 -5.82
CA LEU A 41 -4.11 0.63 -4.47
C LEU A 41 -5.26 0.35 -3.49
N GLU A 42 -6.34 1.12 -3.55
CA GLU A 42 -7.53 0.91 -2.72
C GLU A 42 -8.18 -0.45 -2.98
N GLU A 43 -8.22 -0.92 -4.24
CA GLU A 43 -8.70 -2.27 -4.57
C GLU A 43 -7.82 -3.37 -3.97
N ILE A 44 -6.48 -3.21 -4.01
CA ILE A 44 -5.54 -4.16 -3.41
C ILE A 44 -5.74 -4.20 -1.88
N LEU A 45 -5.82 -3.04 -1.24
CA LEU A 45 -6.00 -2.92 0.21
C LEU A 45 -7.37 -3.46 0.66
N GLN A 46 -8.44 -3.21 -0.10
CA GLN A 46 -9.76 -3.78 0.16
C GLN A 46 -9.74 -5.31 0.03
N ALA A 47 -9.03 -5.87 -0.96
CA ALA A 47 -8.92 -7.31 -1.12
C ALA A 47 -8.20 -8.00 0.07
N GLU A 48 -7.19 -7.35 0.65
CA GLU A 48 -6.50 -7.85 1.85
C GLU A 48 -7.38 -7.79 3.11
N VAL A 49 -8.20 -6.74 3.26
CA VAL A 49 -9.11 -6.58 4.40
C VAL A 49 -10.34 -7.49 4.28
N CYS A 50 -10.88 -7.67 3.08
CA CYS A 50 -12.10 -8.44 2.83
C CYS A 50 -11.89 -9.96 2.88
N SER A 51 -10.64 -10.44 2.76
CA SER A 51 -10.31 -11.87 2.87
C SER A 51 -10.38 -12.42 4.31
N GLN A 52 -10.75 -11.62 5.31
CA GLN A 52 -10.89 -12.05 6.71
C GLN A 52 -12.34 -12.23 7.20
N ASP A 53 -13.36 -11.90 6.41
CA ASP A 53 -14.79 -11.97 6.83
C ASP A 53 -15.58 -13.15 6.24
N ASP A 54 -14.94 -14.09 5.53
CA ASP A 54 -15.58 -15.33 5.01
C ASP A 54 -15.20 -16.57 5.85
N PHE A 55 -15.20 -16.44 7.18
CA PHE A 55 -15.26 -17.60 8.07
C PHE A 55 -16.14 -17.29 9.29
N ILE A 56 -17.34 -17.90 9.28
CA ILE A 56 -18.36 -18.13 10.33
C ILE A 56 -19.64 -17.32 10.17
#